data_AF-A0AA37WU37-F1
#
_entry.id   AF-A0AA37WU37-F1
#
_cell.length_a   1.000
_cell.length_b   1.000
_cell.length_c   1.000
_cell.angle_alpha   90.00
_cell.angle_beta   90.00
_cell.angle_gamma   90.00
#
_symmetry.space_group_name_H-M   'P 1'
#
loop_
_entity.id
_entity.type
_entity.pdbx_description
1 polymer ?
#
loop_
_entity_poly.entity_id
_entity_poly.type
_entity_poly.pdbx_seq_one_letter_code
_entity_poly.pdbx_strand_id
1 'polypeptide(L)'
;MREIAGLATATALCVLNLSHAARAEEAPGREAPFGLAWGPVATVPRPLKVDREANLTGLYYPSGWGPATGSETAEVVLVVCRDEGLQEMVWVGVPLSGEALERSRRTIHDEGVRRYGEPGPGPSAGSEVWPGGRALLASRGTADGRRQLVMAAFGPGYAACSQAHRAATGHPAGAHVADLIGTDGP
;
A
#
# COMPACT_ATOMS: atom_id res chain seq x y z
N MET A 1 70.99 41.57 19.61
CA MET A 1 69.77 40.91 20.12
C MET A 1 68.59 41.54 19.41
N ARG A 2 67.92 40.73 18.53
CA ARG A 2 66.46 40.57 18.36
C ARG A 2 65.61 41.86 18.12
N GLU A 3 64.74 41.99 17.11
CA GLU A 3 63.89 40.99 16.43
C GLU A 3 63.60 41.32 14.96
N ILE A 4 63.26 40.24 14.24
CA ILE A 4 63.11 40.09 12.79
C ILE A 4 61.65 40.33 12.39
N ALA A 5 61.47 41.04 11.29
CA ALA A 5 60.20 41.24 10.60
C ALA A 5 59.60 39.91 10.12
N GLY A 6 58.28 39.73 10.31
CA GLY A 6 57.51 38.63 9.75
C GLY A 6 56.17 39.12 9.23
N LEU A 7 56.08 39.36 7.91
CA LEU A 7 54.81 39.44 7.19
C LEU A 7 54.32 37.99 6.99
N ALA A 8 53.14 37.67 7.52
CA ALA A 8 52.43 36.44 7.19
C ALA A 8 51.14 36.79 6.43
N THR A 9 51.15 36.54 5.12
CA THR A 9 50.00 36.70 4.23
C THR A 9 49.07 35.49 4.40
N ALA A 10 47.91 35.67 5.03
CA ALA A 10 46.90 34.63 5.15
C ALA A 10 46.03 34.61 3.88
N THR A 11 46.16 33.53 3.10
CA THR A 11 45.33 33.28 1.92
C THR A 11 44.02 32.65 2.37
N ALA A 12 42.91 33.37 2.26
CA ALA A 12 41.57 32.85 2.55
C ALA A 12 41.07 32.04 1.34
N LEU A 13 41.00 30.71 1.48
CA LEU A 13 40.45 29.80 0.48
C LEU A 13 38.93 29.70 0.66
N CYS A 14 38.16 30.36 -0.20
CA CYS A 14 36.70 30.20 -0.26
C CYS A 14 36.36 28.82 -0.86
N VAL A 15 35.92 27.87 -0.01
CA VAL A 15 35.34 26.61 -0.47
C VAL A 15 33.85 26.84 -0.75
N LEU A 16 33.50 27.02 -2.02
CA LEU A 16 32.11 26.99 -2.48
C LEU A 16 31.63 25.53 -2.44
N ASN A 17 30.90 25.16 -1.38
CA ASN A 17 30.16 23.90 -1.34
C ASN A 17 28.99 23.98 -2.33
N LEU A 18 29.22 23.55 -3.56
CA LEU A 18 28.18 23.19 -4.51
C LEU A 18 27.48 21.94 -3.97
N SER A 19 26.43 22.14 -3.18
CA SER A 19 25.47 21.10 -2.86
C SER A 19 24.80 20.65 -4.17
N HIS A 20 25.39 19.64 -4.81
CA HIS A 20 24.70 18.85 -5.81
C HIS A 20 23.43 18.31 -5.13
N ALA A 21 22.28 18.87 -5.48
CA ALA A 21 21.01 18.21 -5.25
C ALA A 21 21.07 16.89 -6.04
N ALA A 22 21.45 15.81 -5.37
CA ALA A 22 21.26 14.48 -5.88
C ALA A 22 19.77 14.37 -6.18
N ARG A 23 19.42 14.30 -7.46
CA ARG A 23 18.09 13.83 -7.83
C ARG A 23 17.99 12.44 -7.23
N ALA A 24 17.04 12.26 -6.32
CA ALA A 24 16.70 10.94 -5.83
C ALA A 24 16.38 10.10 -7.06
N GLU A 25 17.29 9.19 -7.40
CA GLU A 25 16.99 8.11 -8.32
C GLU A 25 15.80 7.37 -7.73
N GLU A 26 14.67 7.44 -8.42
CA GLU A 26 13.45 6.75 -8.06
C GLU A 26 13.78 5.26 -8.03
N ALA A 27 13.84 4.69 -6.82
CA ALA A 27 14.14 3.27 -6.66
C ALA A 27 13.19 2.48 -7.57
N PRO A 28 13.68 1.50 -8.36
CA PRO A 28 12.83 0.72 -9.26
C PRO A 28 11.60 0.26 -8.48
N GLY A 29 10.43 0.71 -8.95
CA GLY A 29 9.17 0.61 -8.21
C GLY A 29 9.00 -0.81 -7.70
N ARG A 30 8.91 -0.96 -6.37
CA ARG A 30 8.69 -2.28 -5.77
C ARG A 30 7.43 -2.86 -6.38
N GLU A 31 7.49 -4.12 -6.79
CA GLU A 31 6.39 -4.80 -7.46
C GLU A 31 5.13 -4.77 -6.58
N ALA A 32 4.03 -4.27 -7.16
CA ALA A 32 2.70 -4.36 -6.60
C ALA A 32 1.95 -5.55 -7.24
N PRO A 33 0.91 -6.08 -6.57
CA PRO A 33 0.08 -7.14 -7.16
C PRO A 33 -0.50 -6.77 -8.53
N PHE A 34 -0.88 -7.78 -9.32
CA PHE A 34 -1.42 -7.64 -10.68
C PHE A 34 -0.45 -7.05 -11.73
N GLY A 35 0.86 -7.23 -11.52
CA GLY A 35 1.89 -6.73 -12.45
C GLY A 35 2.03 -5.21 -12.43
N LEU A 36 1.56 -4.58 -11.35
CA LEU A 36 1.68 -3.14 -11.12
C LEU A 36 2.98 -2.84 -10.35
N ALA A 37 3.26 -1.56 -10.16
CA ALA A 37 4.34 -1.08 -9.30
C ALA A 37 3.76 -0.15 -8.23
N TRP A 38 4.30 -0.23 -7.01
CA TRP A 38 4.04 0.78 -5.99
C TRP A 38 4.72 2.09 -6.37
N GLY A 39 4.14 3.22 -5.97
CA GLY A 39 4.69 4.54 -6.27
C GLY A 39 3.89 5.30 -7.34
N PRO A 40 4.48 6.34 -7.93
CA PRO A 40 3.82 7.19 -8.92
C PRO A 40 3.21 6.39 -10.08
N VAL A 41 1.95 6.67 -10.39
CA VAL A 41 1.22 6.03 -11.49
C VAL A 41 0.95 7.04 -12.60
N ALA A 42 1.62 6.87 -13.74
CA ALA A 42 1.33 7.66 -14.94
C ALA A 42 0.03 7.20 -15.62
N THR A 43 -0.22 5.88 -15.60
CA THR A 43 -1.39 5.25 -16.19
C THR A 43 -1.86 4.08 -15.34
N VAL A 44 -3.16 3.97 -15.16
CA VAL A 44 -3.85 2.82 -14.58
C VAL A 44 -4.87 2.31 -15.60
N PRO A 45 -5.24 1.02 -15.58
CA PRO A 45 -6.38 0.55 -16.35
C PRO A 45 -7.61 1.42 -16.07
N ARG A 46 -8.46 1.67 -17.07
CA ARG A 46 -9.66 2.50 -16.86
C ARG A 46 -10.57 1.81 -15.84
N PRO A 47 -10.92 2.43 -14.70
CA PRO A 47 -11.83 1.82 -13.73
C PRO A 47 -13.29 1.98 -14.14
N LEU A 48 -14.17 1.17 -13.54
CA LEU A 48 -15.62 1.31 -13.73
C LEU A 48 -16.20 2.39 -12.81
N LYS A 49 -15.67 2.49 -11.57
CA LYS A 49 -16.04 3.52 -10.59
C LYS A 49 -14.77 4.16 -10.02
N VAL A 50 -14.87 5.46 -9.74
CA VAL A 50 -13.86 6.24 -9.03
C VAL A 50 -14.51 6.87 -7.81
N ASP A 51 -13.84 6.79 -6.66
CA ASP A 51 -14.20 7.51 -5.45
C ASP A 51 -13.02 8.35 -4.96
N ARG A 52 -13.28 9.48 -4.31
CA ARG A 52 -12.24 10.41 -3.84
C ARG A 52 -12.56 10.95 -2.47
N GLU A 53 -11.59 10.85 -1.58
CA GLU A 53 -11.67 11.41 -0.25
C GLU A 53 -10.31 11.95 0.20
N ALA A 54 -10.26 13.24 0.53
CA ALA A 54 -9.03 13.94 0.90
C ALA A 54 -7.88 13.70 -0.10
N ASN A 55 -6.83 12.95 0.30
CA ASN A 55 -5.66 12.62 -0.50
C ASN A 55 -5.74 11.24 -1.20
N LEU A 56 -6.86 10.53 -1.10
CA LEU A 56 -7.07 9.21 -1.68
C LEU A 56 -7.95 9.28 -2.93
N THR A 57 -7.61 8.45 -3.91
CA THR A 57 -8.49 8.11 -5.04
C THR A 57 -8.63 6.59 -5.12
N GLY A 58 -9.82 6.09 -4.84
CA GLY A 58 -10.18 4.68 -4.99
C GLY A 58 -10.65 4.39 -6.42
N LEU A 59 -10.08 3.37 -7.06
CA LEU A 59 -10.40 2.94 -8.41
C LEU A 59 -10.95 1.51 -8.34
N TYR A 60 -12.18 1.32 -8.78
CA TYR A 60 -12.92 0.07 -8.58
C TYR A 60 -13.06 -0.70 -9.89
N TYR A 61 -12.71 -1.98 -9.82
CA TYR A 61 -12.66 -2.91 -10.95
C TYR A 61 -13.46 -4.16 -10.58
N PRO A 62 -14.73 -4.27 -10.97
CA PRO A 62 -15.52 -5.47 -10.71
C PRO A 62 -15.04 -6.63 -11.59
N SER A 63 -15.51 -7.83 -11.26
CA SER A 63 -15.23 -9.06 -12.01
C SER A 63 -15.39 -8.88 -13.53
N GLY A 64 -14.40 -9.35 -14.29
CA GLY A 64 -14.32 -9.22 -15.75
C GLY A 64 -13.71 -7.90 -16.24
N TRP A 65 -13.38 -6.98 -15.33
CA TRP A 65 -12.79 -5.69 -15.66
C TRP A 65 -11.35 -5.63 -15.16
N GLY A 66 -10.37 -5.43 -16.05
CA GLY A 66 -8.95 -5.49 -15.68
C GLY A 66 -8.59 -4.47 -14.58
N PRO A 67 -7.97 -4.89 -13.45
CA PRO A 67 -7.24 -6.15 -13.24
C PRO A 67 -8.04 -7.33 -12.65
N ALA A 68 -9.33 -7.17 -12.36
CA ALA A 68 -10.20 -8.19 -11.76
C ALA A 68 -10.69 -9.26 -12.77
N THR A 69 -9.78 -9.90 -13.50
CA THR A 69 -10.13 -10.86 -14.58
C THR A 69 -10.12 -12.33 -14.15
N GLY A 70 -9.62 -12.66 -12.95
CA GLY A 70 -9.61 -14.02 -12.44
C GLY A 70 -11.01 -14.52 -12.05
N SER A 71 -11.33 -15.78 -12.32
CA SER A 71 -12.65 -16.38 -12.02
C SER A 71 -13.02 -16.39 -10.54
N GLU A 72 -12.02 -16.32 -9.66
CA GLU A 72 -12.21 -16.25 -8.20
C GLU A 72 -12.27 -14.81 -7.67
N THR A 73 -12.16 -13.81 -8.55
CA THR A 73 -12.14 -12.39 -8.19
C THR A 73 -13.50 -11.75 -8.38
N ALA A 74 -14.07 -11.22 -7.29
CA ALA A 74 -15.28 -10.41 -7.34
C ALA A 74 -14.96 -8.95 -7.64
N GLU A 75 -13.89 -8.41 -7.05
CA GLU A 75 -13.49 -7.01 -7.19
C GLU A 75 -12.00 -6.83 -6.90
N VAL A 76 -11.38 -5.87 -7.59
CA VAL A 76 -10.12 -5.26 -7.19
C VAL A 76 -10.35 -3.77 -6.98
N VAL A 77 -9.81 -3.22 -5.91
CA VAL A 77 -9.76 -1.78 -5.65
C VAL A 77 -8.30 -1.36 -5.61
N LEU A 78 -7.94 -0.36 -6.41
CA LEU A 78 -6.63 0.27 -6.36
C LEU A 78 -6.79 1.64 -5.68
N VAL A 79 -5.98 1.92 -4.68
CA VAL A 79 -6.01 3.20 -3.97
C VAL A 79 -4.72 3.97 -4.28
N VAL A 80 -4.93 5.11 -4.93
CA VAL A 80 -3.87 6.04 -5.32
C VAL A 80 -3.87 7.19 -4.32
N CYS A 81 -2.75 7.33 -3.62
CA CYS A 81 -2.43 8.49 -2.80
C CYS A 81 -1.93 9.62 -3.69
N ARG A 82 -2.34 10.86 -3.38
CA ARG A 82 -2.02 12.05 -4.18
C ARG A 82 -0.51 12.21 -4.41
N ASP A 83 0.29 12.04 -3.36
CA ASP A 83 1.72 12.36 -3.38
C ASP A 83 2.59 11.11 -3.62
N GLU A 84 2.13 9.95 -3.14
CA GLU A 84 2.89 8.69 -3.21
C GLU A 84 2.47 7.77 -4.36
N GLY A 85 1.38 8.06 -5.07
CA GLY A 85 0.84 7.21 -6.13
C GLY A 85 0.14 5.95 -5.61
N LEU A 86 0.22 4.83 -6.33
CA LEU A 86 -0.41 3.58 -5.90
C LEU A 86 0.25 3.09 -4.61
N GLN A 87 -0.54 3.02 -3.53
CA GLN A 87 -0.05 2.60 -2.20
C GLN A 87 -0.94 1.57 -1.52
N GLU A 88 -2.09 1.23 -2.09
CA GLU A 88 -2.91 0.15 -1.58
C GLU A 88 -3.63 -0.58 -2.72
N MET A 89 -3.69 -1.89 -2.59
CA MET A 89 -4.47 -2.79 -3.45
C MET A 89 -5.33 -3.65 -2.56
N VAL A 90 -6.63 -3.68 -2.82
CA VAL A 90 -7.57 -4.58 -2.17
C VAL A 90 -8.13 -5.55 -3.20
N TRP A 91 -8.01 -6.85 -2.91
CA TRP A 91 -8.62 -7.92 -3.67
C TRP A 91 -9.77 -8.52 -2.86
N VAL A 92 -10.92 -8.69 -3.51
CA VAL A 92 -12.11 -9.32 -2.93
C VAL A 92 -12.44 -10.57 -3.73
N GLY A 93 -12.46 -11.71 -3.05
CA GLY A 93 -12.85 -12.98 -3.63
C GLY A 93 -14.35 -13.11 -3.86
N VAL A 94 -14.73 -14.01 -4.76
CA VAL A 94 -16.13 -14.45 -4.87
C VAL A 94 -16.61 -15.09 -3.56
N PRO A 95 -17.92 -15.07 -3.24
CA PRO A 95 -18.41 -15.69 -2.02
C PRO A 95 -18.29 -17.22 -2.08
N LEU A 96 -17.62 -17.81 -1.08
CA LEU A 96 -17.32 -19.23 -0.96
C LEU A 96 -17.82 -19.80 0.37
N SER A 97 -17.85 -21.13 0.47
CA SER A 97 -18.20 -21.86 1.69
C SER A 97 -17.43 -23.18 1.77
N GLY A 98 -17.32 -23.74 2.97
CA GLY A 98 -16.75 -25.07 3.22
C GLY A 98 -15.33 -25.21 2.66
N GLU A 99 -15.06 -26.36 2.04
CA GLU A 99 -13.72 -26.69 1.54
C GLU A 99 -13.16 -25.69 0.52
N ALA A 100 -14.03 -25.10 -0.32
CA ALA A 100 -13.61 -24.12 -1.31
C ALA A 100 -13.07 -22.84 -0.66
N LEU A 101 -13.71 -22.37 0.42
CA LEU A 101 -13.25 -21.22 1.20
C LEU A 101 -11.90 -21.53 1.85
N GLU A 102 -11.79 -22.69 2.50
CA GLU A 102 -10.56 -23.11 3.18
C GLU A 102 -9.37 -23.27 2.23
N ARG A 103 -9.62 -23.85 1.04
CA ARG A 103 -8.59 -23.98 -0.01
C ARG A 103 -8.13 -22.62 -0.53
N SER A 104 -9.07 -21.71 -0.77
CA SER A 104 -8.75 -20.37 -1.27
C SER A 104 -7.97 -19.58 -0.23
N ARG A 105 -8.35 -19.67 1.05
CA ARG A 105 -7.63 -19.04 2.16
C ARG A 105 -6.20 -19.56 2.24
N ARG A 106 -5.98 -20.88 2.21
CA ARG A 106 -4.63 -21.46 2.22
C ARG A 106 -3.79 -20.98 1.04
N THR A 107 -4.36 -20.94 -0.16
CA THR A 107 -3.65 -20.47 -1.35
C THR A 107 -3.16 -19.03 -1.21
N ILE A 108 -4.01 -18.14 -0.68
CA ILE A 108 -3.63 -16.73 -0.44
C ILE A 108 -2.62 -16.61 0.70
N HIS A 109 -2.79 -17.40 1.76
CA HIS A 109 -1.85 -17.47 2.87
C HIS A 109 -0.45 -17.87 2.38
N ASP A 110 -0.34 -18.96 1.61
CA ASP A 110 0.93 -19.46 1.08
C ASP A 110 1.62 -18.42 0.19
N GLU A 111 0.85 -17.70 -0.64
CA GLU A 111 1.37 -16.62 -1.47
C GLU A 111 1.83 -15.41 -0.62
N GLY A 112 1.10 -15.09 0.44
CA GLY A 112 1.50 -14.10 1.44
C GLY A 112 2.80 -14.49 2.12
N VAL A 113 2.94 -15.74 2.57
CA VAL A 113 4.15 -16.28 3.18
C VAL A 113 5.34 -16.18 2.23
N ARG A 114 5.16 -16.59 0.97
CA ARG A 114 6.20 -16.50 -0.06
C ARG A 114 6.69 -15.07 -0.29
N ARG A 115 5.80 -14.07 -0.24
CA ARG A 115 6.13 -12.66 -0.50
C ARG A 115 6.63 -11.90 0.72
N TYR A 116 6.09 -12.19 1.89
CA TYR A 116 6.19 -11.33 3.06
C TYR A 116 6.66 -12.07 4.34
N GLY A 117 6.86 -13.39 4.30
CA GLY A 117 7.18 -14.20 5.48
C GLY A 117 5.93 -14.60 6.28
N GLU A 118 6.12 -15.17 7.47
CA GLU A 118 5.00 -15.65 8.29
C GLU A 118 4.10 -14.51 8.80
N PRO A 119 2.77 -14.62 8.68
CA PRO A 119 1.85 -13.65 9.27
C PRO A 119 1.68 -13.87 10.79
N GLY A 120 1.27 -12.80 11.46
CA GLY A 120 0.70 -12.86 12.81
C GLY A 120 -0.82 -12.78 12.78
N PRO A 121 -1.48 -12.91 13.94
CA PRO A 121 -2.92 -12.63 14.05
C PRO A 121 -3.21 -11.17 13.68
N GLY A 122 -4.26 -10.96 12.90
CA GLY A 122 -4.74 -9.64 12.50
C GLY A 122 -5.74 -9.03 13.50
N PRO A 123 -6.30 -7.85 13.18
CA PRO A 123 -7.16 -7.07 14.08
C PRO A 123 -8.54 -7.70 14.33
N SER A 124 -8.93 -8.71 13.54
CA SER A 124 -10.21 -9.41 13.68
C SER A 124 -10.05 -10.93 13.73
N ALA A 125 -11.08 -11.61 14.26
CA ALA A 125 -11.06 -13.07 14.39
C ALA A 125 -10.86 -13.76 13.03
N GLY A 126 -9.81 -14.58 12.92
CA GLY A 126 -9.45 -15.28 11.69
C GLY A 126 -8.87 -14.37 10.60
N SER A 127 -8.46 -13.15 10.95
CA SER A 127 -7.62 -12.32 10.08
C SER A 127 -6.14 -12.54 10.37
N GLU A 128 -5.33 -12.31 9.36
CA GLU A 128 -3.88 -12.46 9.36
C GLU A 128 -3.26 -11.14 8.91
N VAL A 129 -2.15 -10.76 9.53
CA VAL A 129 -1.39 -9.57 9.13
C VAL A 129 0.07 -9.93 8.92
N TRP A 130 0.63 -9.50 7.79
CA TRP A 130 2.01 -9.78 7.45
C TRP A 130 2.97 -8.76 8.05
N PRO A 131 4.25 -9.15 8.29
CA PRO A 131 5.23 -8.31 8.96
C PRO A 131 5.36 -6.91 8.35
N GLY A 132 5.39 -5.91 9.21
CA GLY A 132 5.44 -4.50 8.83
C GLY A 132 4.10 -3.94 8.32
N GLY A 133 2.99 -4.67 8.51
CA GLY A 133 1.67 -4.25 8.02
C GLY A 133 1.60 -4.23 6.49
N ARG A 134 2.41 -5.05 5.81
CA ARG A 134 2.53 -5.05 4.35
C ARG A 134 1.34 -5.67 3.65
N ALA A 135 0.63 -6.57 4.34
CA ALA A 135 -0.60 -7.14 3.84
C ALA A 135 -1.49 -7.60 4.99
N LEU A 136 -2.78 -7.72 4.71
CA LEU A 136 -3.81 -8.24 5.60
C LEU A 136 -4.73 -9.18 4.82
N LEU A 137 -5.07 -10.33 5.40
CA LEU A 137 -6.10 -11.24 4.90
C LEU A 137 -7.22 -11.37 5.93
N ALA A 138 -8.47 -11.18 5.52
CA ALA A 138 -9.64 -11.33 6.38
C ALA A 138 -10.80 -12.01 5.62
N SER A 139 -11.88 -12.32 6.34
CA SER A 139 -13.12 -12.83 5.75
C SER A 139 -14.33 -12.06 6.23
N ARG A 140 -15.14 -11.57 5.29
CA ARG A 140 -16.47 -11.00 5.58
C ARG A 140 -17.58 -11.96 5.24
N GLY A 141 -18.68 -11.92 5.98
CA GLY A 141 -19.90 -12.67 5.66
C GLY A 141 -20.69 -12.02 4.54
N THR A 142 -21.45 -12.81 3.79
CA THR A 142 -22.46 -12.34 2.83
C THR A 142 -23.86 -12.70 3.31
N ALA A 143 -24.88 -12.03 2.77
CA ALA A 143 -26.28 -12.20 3.20
C ALA A 143 -26.82 -13.63 3.06
N ASP A 144 -26.23 -14.43 2.17
CA ASP A 144 -26.56 -15.83 1.92
C ASP A 144 -25.76 -16.83 2.80
N GLY A 145 -25.03 -16.33 3.80
CA GLY A 145 -24.25 -17.16 4.73
C GLY A 145 -22.91 -17.65 4.17
N ARG A 146 -22.55 -17.30 2.94
CA ARG A 146 -21.20 -17.51 2.40
C ARG A 146 -20.22 -16.47 2.95
N ARG A 147 -18.93 -16.62 2.63
CA ARG A 147 -17.89 -15.66 3.02
C ARG A 147 -17.04 -15.26 1.83
N GLN A 148 -16.65 -13.99 1.80
CA GLN A 148 -15.65 -13.49 0.87
C GLN A 148 -14.32 -13.33 1.60
N LEU A 149 -13.24 -13.72 0.94
CA LEU A 149 -11.88 -13.39 1.37
C LEU A 149 -11.56 -11.99 0.88
N VAL A 150 -10.93 -11.19 1.75
CA VAL A 150 -10.48 -9.83 1.44
C VAL A 150 -9.00 -9.77 1.77
N MET A 151 -8.18 -9.47 0.77
CA MET A 151 -6.74 -9.29 0.90
C MET A 151 -6.40 -7.83 0.59
N ALA A 152 -5.79 -7.12 1.52
CA ALA A 152 -5.21 -5.81 1.28
C ALA A 152 -3.69 -5.92 1.27
N ALA A 153 -3.02 -5.24 0.34
CA ALA A 153 -1.58 -5.10 0.28
C ALA A 153 -1.21 -3.61 0.22
N PHE A 154 -0.15 -3.25 0.93
CA PHE A 154 0.22 -1.86 1.17
C PHE A 154 1.62 -1.56 0.65
N GLY A 155 1.74 -0.46 -0.10
CA GLY A 155 2.98 0.07 -0.61
C GLY A 155 3.81 0.78 0.46
N PRO A 156 5.10 1.05 0.19
CA PRO A 156 6.03 1.63 1.16
C PRO A 156 5.67 3.06 1.60
N GLY A 157 4.92 3.82 0.78
CA GLY A 157 4.44 5.17 1.09
C GLY A 157 3.09 5.20 1.82
N TYR A 158 2.45 4.05 2.02
CA TYR A 158 1.10 3.98 2.61
C TYR A 158 1.00 4.62 3.99
N ALA A 159 2.02 4.46 4.85
CA ALA A 159 1.99 5.04 6.20
C ALA A 159 1.95 6.57 6.19
N ALA A 160 2.73 7.21 5.31
CA ALA A 160 2.72 8.67 5.14
C ALA A 160 1.38 9.15 4.59
N CYS A 161 0.91 8.48 3.53
CA CYS A 161 -0.40 8.75 2.93
C CYS A 161 -1.55 8.62 3.94
N SER A 162 -1.58 7.56 4.74
CA SER A 162 -2.61 7.34 5.76
C SER A 162 -2.54 8.38 6.89
N GLN A 163 -1.35 8.90 7.21
CA GLN A 163 -1.21 9.97 8.19
C GLN A 163 -1.73 11.30 7.65
N ALA A 164 -1.40 11.64 6.41
CA ALA A 164 -1.93 12.83 5.73
C ALA A 164 -3.46 12.76 5.57
N HIS A 165 -3.98 11.57 5.26
CA HIS A 165 -5.42 11.31 5.22
C HIS A 165 -6.07 11.59 6.58
N ARG A 166 -5.55 11.00 7.66
CA ARG A 166 -6.05 11.22 9.02
C ARG A 166 -6.04 12.69 9.44
N ALA A 167 -5.01 13.44 9.06
CA ALA A 167 -4.97 14.87 9.35
C ALA A 167 -6.09 15.65 8.65
N ALA A 168 -6.59 15.17 7.50
CA ALA A 168 -7.66 15.79 6.74
C ALA A 168 -9.06 15.30 7.12
N THR A 169 -9.23 14.03 7.49
CA THR A 169 -10.55 13.38 7.68
C THR A 169 -10.85 12.97 9.12
N GLY A 170 -9.84 12.90 9.99
CA GLY A 170 -9.99 12.42 11.37
C GLY A 170 -9.85 10.90 11.55
N HIS A 171 -9.75 10.11 10.47
CA HIS A 171 -9.53 8.65 10.53
C HIS A 171 -8.40 8.20 9.59
N PRO A 172 -7.70 7.09 9.84
CA PRO A 172 -6.69 6.57 8.91
C PRO A 172 -7.32 6.06 7.60
N ALA A 173 -6.52 5.98 6.53
CA ALA A 173 -6.93 5.36 5.27
C ALA A 173 -7.37 3.90 5.48
N GLY A 174 -6.73 3.19 6.41
CA GLY A 174 -7.05 1.79 6.72
C GLY A 174 -8.46 1.57 7.31
N ALA A 175 -9.16 2.65 7.71
CA ALA A 175 -10.57 2.54 8.10
C ALA A 175 -11.44 2.04 6.93
N HIS A 176 -11.13 2.39 5.69
CA HIS A 176 -11.89 1.93 4.53
C HIS A 176 -11.76 0.41 4.30
N VAL A 177 -10.60 -0.18 4.61
CA VAL A 177 -10.44 -1.64 4.60
C VAL A 177 -11.22 -2.27 5.73
N ALA A 178 -11.19 -1.67 6.92
CA ALA A 178 -11.93 -2.13 8.10
C ALA A 178 -13.44 -2.19 7.82
N ASP A 179 -14.00 -1.15 7.22
CA ASP A 179 -15.40 -1.11 6.78
C ASP A 179 -15.70 -2.23 5.76
N LEU A 180 -14.78 -2.46 4.82
CA LEU A 180 -14.94 -3.50 3.81
C LEU A 180 -14.98 -4.92 4.40
N ILE A 181 -14.17 -5.19 5.44
CA ILE A 181 -14.09 -6.50 6.11
C ILE A 181 -15.16 -6.67 7.19
N GLY A 182 -15.93 -5.64 7.49
CA GLY A 182 -17.00 -5.66 8.49
C GLY A 182 -16.46 -5.69 9.93
N THR A 183 -15.28 -5.12 10.15
CA THR A 183 -14.83 -4.78 11.51
C THR A 183 -15.32 -3.37 11.77
N ASP A 184 -16.20 -3.20 12.76
CA ASP A 184 -16.40 -1.88 13.34
C ASP A 184 -14.99 -1.34 13.68
N GLY A 185 -14.64 -0.16 13.13
CA GLY A 185 -13.38 0.51 13.45
C GLY A 185 -13.20 0.68 14.96
N PRO A 186 -11.98 0.97 15.45
CA PRO A 186 -11.75 1.18 16.87
C PRO A 186 -12.70 2.21 17.49
#